data_AF-A0A2H0YVW0-F1
#
_entry.id   AF-A0A2H0YVW0-F1
#
_cell.length_a   1.000
_cell.length_b   1.000
_cell.length_c   1.000
_cell.angle_alpha   90.00
_cell.angle_beta   90.00
_cell.angle_gamma   90.00
#
_symmetry.space_group_name_H-M   'P 1'
#
loop_
_entity.id
_entity.type
_entity.pdbx_description
1 polymer ?
#
loop_
_entity_poly.entity_id
_entity_poly.type
_entity_poly.pdbx_seq_one_letter_code
_entity_poly.pdbx_strand_id
1 'polypeptide(L)'
;MKNVVEVKKKDGETIESLIRRFSKRVQQSGVLIRAKKSRFREEAKNRREQRVDAIRRHKIREKKDYLRKIGKLDDFENTKFKTSRSRQNR
;
A
#
# COMPACT_ATOMS: atom_id res chain seq x y z
N MET A 1 14.01 -7.63 -21.83
CA MET A 1 13.05 -7.86 -20.73
C MET A 1 13.20 -6.73 -19.72
N LYS A 2 12.11 -6.13 -19.22
CA LYS A 2 12.17 -4.98 -18.29
C LYS A 2 12.17 -5.51 -16.85
N ASN A 3 13.24 -5.29 -16.10
CA ASN A 3 13.33 -5.70 -14.69
C ASN A 3 12.34 -4.87 -13.85
N VAL A 4 11.48 -5.54 -13.05
CA VAL A 4 10.44 -4.87 -12.23
C VAL A 4 11.06 -3.93 -11.19
N VAL A 5 12.24 -4.28 -10.66
CA VAL A 5 13.04 -3.45 -9.77
C VAL A 5 14.53 -3.69 -10.07
N GLU A 6 15.24 -2.64 -10.45
CA GLU A 6 16.70 -2.65 -10.62
C GLU A 6 17.27 -1.33 -10.09
N VAL A 7 18.42 -1.41 -9.40
CA VAL A 7 19.17 -0.24 -8.90
C VAL A 7 20.65 -0.49 -9.16
N LYS A 8 21.30 0.42 -9.89
CA LYS A 8 22.75 0.41 -10.11
C LYS A 8 23.46 1.29 -9.08
N LYS A 9 24.65 0.90 -8.66
CA LYS A 9 25.49 1.70 -7.75
C LYS A 9 25.90 3.01 -8.43
N LYS A 10 25.87 4.11 -7.70
CA LYS A 10 26.41 5.40 -8.15
C LYS A 10 27.84 5.59 -7.65
N ASP A 11 28.60 6.45 -8.32
CA ASP A 11 29.94 6.81 -7.88
C ASP A 11 29.89 7.55 -6.55
N GLY A 12 30.80 7.21 -5.63
CA GLY A 12 30.82 7.74 -4.26
C GLY A 12 29.72 7.22 -3.33
N GLU A 13 28.87 6.29 -3.77
CA GLU A 13 27.78 5.74 -2.94
C GLU A 13 28.27 4.63 -1.98
N THR A 14 27.87 4.75 -0.71
CA THR A 14 28.04 3.67 0.28
C THR A 14 27.09 2.50 0.01
N ILE A 15 27.53 1.29 0.36
CA ILE A 15 26.74 0.07 0.16
C ILE A 15 25.38 0.16 0.89
N GLU A 16 25.35 0.75 2.08
CA GLU A 16 24.12 0.92 2.85
C GLU A 16 23.09 1.81 2.13
N SER A 17 23.54 2.93 1.55
CA SER A 17 22.67 3.83 0.77
C SER A 17 22.06 3.10 -0.43
N LEU A 18 22.87 2.30 -1.13
CA LEU A 18 22.41 1.47 -2.24
C LEU A 18 21.31 0.48 -1.81
N ILE A 19 21.51 -0.23 -0.69
CA ILE A 19 20.52 -1.17 -0.11
C ILE A 19 19.23 -0.44 0.28
N ARG A 20 19.33 0.76 0.87
CA ARG A 20 18.17 1.59 1.21
C ARG A 20 17.34 1.95 -0.02
N ARG A 21 17.99 2.38 -1.10
CA ARG A 21 17.28 2.70 -2.36
C ARG A 21 16.63 1.47 -2.96
N PHE A 22 17.34 0.33 -2.99
CA PHE A 22 16.79 -0.92 -3.47
C PHE A 22 15.55 -1.30 -2.68
N SER A 23 15.64 -1.29 -1.34
CA SER A 23 14.52 -1.59 -0.44
C SER A 23 13.34 -0.66 -0.67
N LYS A 24 13.59 0.64 -0.84
CA LYS A 24 12.54 1.63 -1.15
C LYS A 24 11.87 1.34 -2.50
N ARG A 25 12.65 0.98 -3.53
CA ARG A 25 12.14 0.65 -4.86
C ARG A 25 11.33 -0.65 -4.86
N VAL A 26 11.75 -1.66 -4.10
CA VAL A 26 10.98 -2.89 -3.86
C VAL A 26 9.64 -2.57 -3.20
N GLN A 27 9.64 -1.76 -2.14
CA GLN A 27 8.42 -1.34 -1.46
C GLN A 27 7.48 -0.53 -2.35
N GLN A 28 8.01 0.41 -3.15
CA GLN A 28 7.22 1.22 -4.07
C GLN A 28 6.64 0.38 -5.22
N SER A 29 7.40 -0.57 -5.76
CA SER A 29 6.95 -1.42 -6.85
C SER A 29 5.81 -2.37 -6.45
N GLY A 30 5.60 -2.62 -5.16
CA GLY A 30 4.59 -3.56 -4.67
C GLY A 30 4.82 -5.01 -5.15
N VAL A 31 5.99 -5.35 -5.69
CA VAL A 31 6.27 -6.69 -6.26
C VAL A 31 6.05 -7.80 -5.24
N LEU A 32 6.47 -7.58 -3.99
CA LEU A 32 6.27 -8.55 -2.90
C LEU A 32 4.78 -8.68 -2.52
N ILE A 33 4.01 -7.59 -2.56
CA ILE A 33 2.57 -7.62 -2.25
C ILE A 33 1.83 -8.44 -3.32
N ARG A 34 2.17 -8.21 -4.59
CA ARG A 34 1.61 -8.98 -5.71
C ARG A 34 1.95 -10.46 -5.62
N ALA A 35 3.24 -10.78 -5.42
CA ALA A 35 3.70 -12.16 -5.27
C ALA A 35 3.02 -12.87 -4.09
N LYS A 36 2.85 -12.18 -2.95
CA LYS A 36 2.11 -12.74 -1.80
C LYS A 36 0.63 -12.97 -2.11
N LYS A 37 -0.02 -12.04 -2.81
CA LYS A 37 -1.44 -12.16 -3.18
C LYS A 37 -1.68 -13.29 -4.19
N SER A 38 -0.77 -13.49 -5.14
CA SER A 38 -0.89 -14.55 -6.17
C SER A 38 -0.31 -15.89 -5.73
N ARG A 39 0.22 -16.02 -4.50
CA ARG A 39 0.87 -17.24 -4.01
C ARG A 39 -0.11 -18.43 -4.00
N PHE A 40 -1.38 -18.17 -3.73
CA PHE A 40 -2.43 -19.18 -3.65
C PHE A 40 -3.64 -18.74 -4.47
N ARG A 41 -4.41 -19.73 -4.95
CA ARG A 41 -5.69 -19.47 -5.62
C ARG A 41 -6.71 -19.03 -4.57
N GLU A 42 -7.32 -17.87 -4.78
CA GLU A 42 -8.47 -17.39 -4.01
C GLU A 42 -9.76 -17.68 -4.79
N GLU A 43 -10.77 -18.22 -4.13
CA GLU A 43 -12.11 -18.37 -4.72
C GLU A 43 -12.86 -17.04 -4.76
N ALA A 44 -13.81 -16.91 -5.69
CA ALA A 44 -14.65 -15.73 -5.78
C ALA A 44 -15.59 -15.67 -4.56
N LYS A 45 -15.68 -14.48 -3.95
CA LYS A 45 -16.56 -14.25 -2.79
C LYS A 45 -18.01 -14.48 -3.14
N ASN A 46 -18.75 -15.16 -2.26
CA ASN A 46 -20.18 -15.35 -2.42
C ASN A 46 -20.97 -14.04 -2.15
N ARG A 47 -22.27 -14.00 -2.51
CA ARG A 47 -23.11 -12.79 -2.35
C ARG A 47 -23.18 -12.29 -0.90
N ARG A 48 -23.15 -13.19 0.08
CA ARG A 48 -23.23 -12.85 1.52
C ARG A 48 -21.94 -12.17 1.97
N GLU A 49 -20.79 -12.73 1.63
CA GLU A 49 -19.46 -12.18 1.94
C GLU A 49 -19.28 -10.80 1.32
N GLN A 50 -19.69 -10.62 0.06
CA GLN A 50 -19.65 -9.32 -0.60
C GLN A 50 -20.48 -8.26 0.15
N ARG A 51 -21.68 -8.62 0.62
CA ARG A 51 -22.54 -7.74 1.43
C ARG A 51 -21.88 -7.40 2.77
N VAL A 52 -21.36 -8.39 3.48
CA VAL A 52 -20.69 -8.17 4.78
C VAL A 52 -19.49 -7.24 4.62
N ASP A 53 -18.68 -7.43 3.57
CA ASP A 53 -17.56 -6.56 3.26
C ASP A 53 -18.00 -5.13 2.91
N ALA A 54 -19.10 -4.96 2.18
CA ALA A 54 -19.65 -3.66 1.87
C ALA A 54 -20.11 -2.92 3.14
N ILE A 55 -20.85 -3.60 4.02
CA ILE A 55 -21.31 -3.05 5.30
C ILE A 55 -20.11 -2.66 6.17
N ARG A 56 -19.09 -3.53 6.26
CA ARG A 56 -17.86 -3.23 7.01
C ARG A 56 -17.15 -2.00 6.47
N ARG A 57 -17.01 -1.87 5.14
CA ARG A 57 -16.42 -0.69 4.50
C ARG A 57 -17.20 0.58 4.80
N HIS A 58 -18.53 0.51 4.82
CA HIS A 58 -19.40 1.63 5.18
C HIS A 58 -19.17 2.06 6.63
N LYS A 59 -19.27 1.15 7.59
CA LYS A 59 -19.06 1.43 9.02
C LYS A 59 -17.70 2.05 9.31
N ILE A 60 -16.64 1.55 8.66
CA ILE A 60 -15.29 2.11 8.80
C ILE A 60 -15.22 3.54 8.24
N ARG A 61 -15.89 3.81 7.11
CA ARG A 61 -15.94 5.15 6.52
C ARG A 61 -16.64 6.13 7.45
N GLU A 62 -17.83 5.78 7.92
CA GLU A 62 -18.60 6.61 8.85
C GLU A 62 -17.83 6.89 10.15
N LYS A 63 -17.21 5.87 10.74
CA LYS A 63 -16.38 6.03 11.94
C LYS A 63 -15.23 6.99 11.67
N LYS A 64 -14.55 6.88 10.53
CA LYS A 64 -13.46 7.80 10.16
C LYS A 64 -13.94 9.22 9.94
N ASP A 65 -15.10 9.40 9.31
CA ASP A 65 -15.66 10.72 9.05
C ASP A 65 -16.12 11.39 10.34
N TYR A 66 -16.73 10.63 11.26
CA TYR A 66 -17.04 11.10 12.60
C TYR A 66 -15.78 11.53 13.37
N LEU A 67 -14.76 10.67 13.42
CA LEU A 67 -13.50 10.98 14.11
C LEU A 67 -12.80 12.21 13.53
N ARG A 68 -12.88 12.43 12.21
CA ARG A 68 -12.40 13.65 11.55
C ARG A 68 -13.17 14.88 12.02
N LYS A 69 -14.50 14.81 12.05
CA LYS A 69 -15.35 15.94 12.47
C LYS A 69 -15.08 16.39 13.91
N ILE A 70 -14.81 15.45 14.82
CA ILE A 70 -14.54 15.76 16.23
C ILE A 70 -13.05 16.03 16.53
N GLY A 71 -12.21 16.16 15.50
CA GLY A 71 -10.78 16.45 15.64
C GLY A 71 -9.93 15.32 16.26
N LYS A 72 -10.50 14.12 16.45
CA LYS A 72 -9.78 12.94 16.99
C LYS A 72 -9.06 12.13 15.91
N LEU A 73 -9.06 12.61 14.67
CA LEU A 73 -8.31 12.04 13.56
C LEU A 73 -7.53 13.15 12.89
N ASP A 74 -6.21 13.15 13.08
CA ASP A 74 -5.33 14.12 12.45
C ASP A 74 -5.37 13.96 10.92
N ASP A 75 -5.64 15.05 10.21
CA ASP A 75 -5.67 15.10 8.76
C ASP A 75 -4.26 14.87 8.16
N PHE A 76 -3.19 15.17 8.90
CA PHE A 76 -1.82 14.84 8.49
C PHE A 76 -1.56 13.33 8.48
N GLU A 77 -2.03 12.60 9.49
CA GLU A 77 -1.93 11.14 9.55
C GLU A 77 -2.73 10.48 8.40
N ASN A 78 -3.94 10.98 8.10
CA ASN A 78 -4.74 10.50 6.97
C ASN A 78 -4.04 10.68 5.60
N THR A 79 -3.26 11.74 5.44
CA THR A 79 -2.62 12.10 4.17
C THR A 79 -1.39 11.22 3.88
N LYS A 80 -0.66 10.78 4.92
CA LYS A 80 0.45 9.82 4.78
C LYS A 80 -0.01 8.46 4.22
N PHE A 81 -1.21 8.01 4.55
CA PHE A 81 -1.78 6.75 4.02
C PHE A 81 -2.34 6.88 2.59
N LYS A 82 -2.77 8.08 2.15
CA LYS A 82 -3.24 8.34 0.77
C LYS A 82 -2.09 8.56 -0.21
N THR A 83 -1.05 9.30 0.19
CA THR A 83 0.13 9.61 -0.65
C THR A 83 1.04 8.40 -0.84
N SER A 84 1.14 7.50 0.14
CA SER A 84 1.89 6.24 0.00
C SER A 84 1.22 5.25 -0.95
N ARG A 85 -0.12 5.22 -1.03
CA ARG A 85 -0.88 4.37 -1.97
C ARG A 85 -0.99 4.93 -3.40
N SER A 86 -1.13 6.24 -3.56
CA SER A 86 -1.18 6.88 -4.90
C SER A 86 0.18 6.89 -5.61
N ARG A 87 1.29 6.88 -4.86
CA ARG A 87 2.65 6.72 -5.39
C ARG A 87 3.03 5.29 -5.77
N GLN A 88 2.30 4.27 -5.31
CA GLN A 88 2.56 2.85 -5.62
C GLN A 88 1.85 2.38 -6.90
N ASN A 89 0.91 3.17 -7.44
CA ASN A 89 0.13 2.87 -8.64
C ASN A 89 0.45 3.80 -9.83
N ARG A 90 1.60 4.51 -9.80
CA ARG A 90 2.19 5.21 -10.95
C ARG A 90 3.52 4.56 -11.31
#